data_AF-A0A2V7M9K5-F1
#
_entry.id   AF-A0A2V7M9K5-F1
#
_cell.length_a   1.000
_cell.length_b   1.000
_cell.length_c   1.000
_cell.angle_alpha   90.00
_cell.angle_beta   90.00
_cell.angle_gamma   90.00
#
_symmetry.space_group_name_H-M   'P 1'
#
loop_
_entity.id
_entity.type
_entity.pdbx_description
1 polymer ?
#
loop_
_entity_poly.entity_id
_entity_poly.type
_entity_poly.pdbx_seq_one_letter_code
_entity_poly.pdbx_strand_id
1 'polypeptide(L)'
;MAGQYKNARRGAWGVAMPGRVAGRPPLHSARPTPHAKSRRAKGGRLFVESFRGTHLESRHTVHVAVVDASGKLVAQAGDPAYTTFWRSAAKPFQAVPLLEDGVAERFGLTRQDLALACASHSSEPAQVALVREFLQRIGCTERDLMCGPHRPLSDAVAKDYETRGVRLTAVYSNCSGKHTGMLALAKHHGWPTEFYARGEHPVR
;
A
#
# COMPACT_ATOMS: atom_id res chain seq x y z
N MET A 1 -33.89 -10.22 -5.76
CA MET A 1 -33.52 -11.13 -4.66
C MET A 1 -32.28 -10.58 -3.98
N ALA A 2 -32.42 -10.10 -2.75
CA ALA A 2 -31.35 -9.50 -1.97
C ALA A 2 -30.55 -10.59 -1.22
N GLY A 3 -29.23 -10.62 -1.42
CA GLY A 3 -28.33 -11.49 -0.66
C GLY A 3 -27.70 -10.73 0.51
N GLN A 4 -28.11 -11.06 1.73
CA GLN A 4 -27.55 -10.54 2.98
C GLN A 4 -26.17 -11.17 3.25
N TYR A 5 -25.12 -10.36 3.37
CA TYR A 5 -23.83 -10.79 3.91
C TYR A 5 -23.82 -10.58 5.44
N LYS A 6 -23.70 -11.67 6.20
CA LYS A 6 -23.57 -11.66 7.66
C LYS A 6 -22.11 -11.34 8.04
N ASN A 7 -21.92 -10.22 8.75
CA ASN A 7 -20.64 -9.83 9.36
C ASN A 7 -20.31 -10.70 10.58
N ALA A 8 -19.11 -11.28 10.61
CA ALA A 8 -18.54 -11.95 11.78
C ALA A 8 -17.82 -10.93 12.71
N ARG A 9 -17.82 -11.25 14.00
CA ARG A 9 -17.59 -10.37 15.15
C ARG A 9 -16.14 -9.86 15.27
N ARG A 10 -16.01 -8.63 15.78
CA ARG A 10 -14.76 -7.96 16.14
C ARG A 10 -14.15 -8.57 17.41
N GLY A 11 -12.91 -9.03 17.33
CA GLY A 11 -12.06 -9.36 18.47
C GLY A 11 -11.00 -8.27 18.65
N ALA A 12 -10.98 -7.63 19.82
CA ALA A 12 -10.02 -6.60 20.19
C ALA A 12 -8.66 -7.22 20.50
N TRP A 13 -7.58 -6.65 19.95
CA TRP A 13 -6.20 -6.97 20.32
C TRP A 13 -5.55 -5.71 20.86
N GLY A 14 -5.44 -5.61 22.19
CA GLY A 14 -4.58 -4.64 22.86
C GLY A 14 -3.22 -5.27 23.12
N VAL A 15 -2.13 -4.57 22.76
CA VAL A 15 -0.78 -4.95 23.15
C VAL A 15 -0.07 -3.70 23.66
N ALA A 16 0.33 -3.75 24.93
CA ALA A 16 1.16 -2.75 25.60
C ALA A 16 2.63 -2.88 25.15
N MET A 17 3.34 -1.74 25.08
CA MET A 17 4.76 -1.65 24.72
C MET A 17 5.61 -1.35 25.96
N PRO A 18 6.79 -1.97 26.13
CA PRO A 18 7.85 -1.40 26.94
C PRO A 18 9.10 -1.03 26.12
N GLY A 19 9.64 0.14 26.43
CA GLY A 19 11.07 0.38 26.67
C GLY A 19 12.07 0.36 25.50
N ARG A 20 12.70 1.52 25.27
CA ARG A 20 13.92 1.71 24.45
C ARG A 20 15.08 0.82 24.91
N VAL A 21 15.88 0.30 23.96
CA VAL A 21 17.34 0.13 24.10
C VAL A 21 18.05 0.36 22.75
N ALA A 22 19.28 0.86 22.85
CA ALA A 22 20.15 1.51 21.89
C ALA A 22 20.98 0.59 20.94
N GLY A 23 21.60 1.23 19.94
CA GLY A 23 22.87 0.83 19.31
C GLY A 23 22.78 -0.15 18.14
N ARG A 24 22.98 0.33 16.89
CA ARG A 24 23.00 -0.50 15.67
C ARG A 24 24.45 -0.58 15.12
N PRO A 25 25.08 -1.76 15.03
CA PRO A 25 26.37 -1.92 14.37
C PRO A 25 26.22 -2.11 12.84
N PRO A 26 27.29 -1.95 12.05
CA PRO A 26 27.19 -1.82 10.60
C PRO A 26 26.88 -3.14 9.87
N LEU A 27 26.15 -3.03 8.76
CA LEU A 27 25.76 -4.13 7.89
C LEU A 27 26.93 -4.55 6.99
N HIS A 28 27.60 -5.65 7.32
CA HIS A 28 28.44 -6.38 6.36
C HIS A 28 27.60 -7.36 5.53
N SER A 29 27.84 -7.35 4.23
CA SER A 29 27.18 -8.19 3.23
C SER A 29 27.60 -9.66 3.36
N ALA A 30 26.79 -10.46 4.04
CA ALA A 30 26.92 -11.92 4.03
C ALA A 30 26.00 -12.53 2.97
N ARG A 31 26.59 -13.24 1.99
CA ARG A 31 25.86 -14.13 1.09
C ARG A 31 25.17 -15.24 1.91
N PRO A 32 23.92 -15.61 1.64
CA PRO A 32 23.23 -16.63 2.43
C PRO A 32 23.83 -18.02 2.14
N THR A 33 24.33 -18.66 3.19
CA THR A 33 24.69 -20.09 3.20
C THR A 33 23.45 -20.97 3.36
N PRO A 34 23.40 -22.15 2.73
CA PRO A 34 22.23 -23.03 2.80
C PRO A 34 22.20 -23.88 4.08
N HIS A 35 20.98 -24.03 4.60
CA HIS A 35 20.46 -25.09 5.48
C HIS A 35 20.60 -24.96 7.00
N ALA A 36 19.50 -24.53 7.61
CA ALA A 36 18.96 -25.17 8.82
C ALA A 36 17.64 -25.88 8.45
N LYS A 37 17.53 -27.17 8.77
CA LYS A 37 16.33 -28.00 8.51
C LYS A 37 15.17 -27.50 9.39
N SER A 38 14.35 -26.58 8.88
CA SER A 38 13.07 -26.27 9.50
C SER A 38 12.09 -27.41 9.19
N ARG A 39 11.37 -27.89 10.21
CA ARG A 39 10.24 -28.80 10.02
C ARG A 39 9.27 -28.12 9.05
N ARG A 40 9.18 -28.62 7.82
CA ARG A 40 8.20 -28.17 6.82
C ARG A 40 6.81 -28.26 7.46
N ALA A 41 6.21 -27.11 7.77
CA ALA A 41 4.76 -27.05 7.83
C ALA A 41 4.27 -27.52 6.46
N LYS A 42 3.49 -28.61 6.41
CA LYS A 42 2.81 -29.06 5.20
C LYS A 42 1.78 -27.99 4.84
N GLY A 43 2.23 -26.93 4.16
CA GLY A 43 1.37 -25.88 3.64
C GLY A 43 0.45 -26.49 2.60
N GLY A 44 -0.85 -26.55 2.90
CA GLY A 44 -1.85 -26.98 1.93
C GLY A 44 -1.84 -26.08 0.70
N ARG A 45 -2.37 -26.59 -0.42
CA ARG A 45 -2.63 -25.74 -1.59
C ARG A 45 -3.88 -24.90 -1.29
N LEU A 46 -3.76 -23.60 -1.45
CA LEU A 46 -4.86 -22.67 -1.36
C LEU A 46 -5.31 -22.27 -2.76
N PHE A 47 -6.61 -22.12 -2.93
CA PHE A 47 -7.22 -21.71 -4.19
C PHE A 47 -8.27 -20.64 -3.95
N VAL A 48 -8.39 -19.71 -4.89
CA VAL A 48 -9.58 -18.86 -5.05
C VAL A 48 -10.38 -19.42 -6.20
N GLU A 49 -11.65 -19.71 -5.96
CA GLU A 49 -12.57 -20.28 -6.95
C GLU A 49 -13.65 -19.27 -7.29
N SER A 50 -13.89 -19.08 -8.59
CA SER A 50 -14.97 -18.26 -9.11
C SER A 50 -16.01 -19.16 -9.76
N PHE A 51 -17.28 -18.94 -9.44
CA PHE A 51 -18.39 -19.77 -9.90
C PHE A 51 -19.35 -18.95 -10.78
N ARG A 52 -19.91 -19.62 -11.79
CA ARG A 52 -21.05 -19.13 -12.57
C ARG A 52 -22.27 -19.97 -12.27
N GLY A 53 -23.15 -19.43 -11.42
CA GLY A 53 -24.21 -20.22 -10.81
C GLY A 53 -23.59 -21.34 -9.97
N THR A 54 -23.87 -22.59 -10.30
CA THR A 54 -23.36 -23.78 -9.60
C THR A 54 -22.08 -24.35 -10.20
N HIS A 55 -21.58 -23.82 -11.33
CA HIS A 55 -20.42 -24.36 -12.04
C HIS A 55 -19.15 -23.60 -11.67
N LEU A 56 -18.08 -24.33 -11.38
CA LEU A 56 -16.74 -23.75 -11.20
C LEU A 56 -16.24 -23.23 -12.55
N GLU A 57 -16.09 -21.91 -12.67
CA GLU A 57 -15.64 -21.25 -13.90
C GLU A 57 -14.12 -21.08 -13.91
N SER A 58 -13.53 -20.63 -12.81
CA SER A 58 -12.09 -20.45 -12.70
C SER A 58 -11.56 -20.82 -11.32
N ARG A 59 -10.32 -21.33 -11.29
CA ARG A 59 -9.58 -21.62 -10.06
C ARG A 59 -8.19 -20.98 -10.14
N HIS A 60 -7.84 -20.19 -9.14
CA HIS A 60 -6.57 -19.47 -9.05
C HIS A 60 -5.74 -20.02 -7.89
N THR A 61 -4.51 -20.44 -8.14
CA THR A 61 -3.60 -20.90 -7.09
C THR A 61 -3.11 -19.73 -6.24
N VAL A 62 -3.09 -19.91 -4.92
CA VAL A 62 -2.61 -18.91 -3.97
C VAL A 62 -1.28 -19.34 -3.36
N HIS A 63 -0.35 -18.40 -3.30
CA HIS A 63 0.96 -18.53 -2.69
C HIS A 63 1.03 -17.61 -1.46
N VAL A 64 1.43 -18.14 -0.31
CA VAL A 64 1.50 -17.41 0.96
C VAL A 64 2.83 -17.69 1.64
N ALA A 65 3.48 -16.63 2.10
CA ALA A 65 4.61 -16.68 3.02
C ALA A 65 4.30 -15.76 4.21
N VAL A 66 4.40 -16.30 5.43
CA VAL A 66 4.35 -15.51 6.67
C VAL A 66 5.72 -15.61 7.31
N VAL A 67 6.35 -14.47 7.55
CA VAL A 67 7.68 -14.38 8.14
C VAL A 67 7.62 -13.64 9.47
N ASP A 68 8.50 -14.00 10.41
CA ASP A 68 8.73 -13.20 11.61
C ASP A 68 9.68 -12.01 11.33
N ALA A 69 9.96 -11.21 12.36
CA ALA A 69 10.83 -10.03 12.24
C ALA A 69 12.28 -10.35 11.86
N SER A 70 12.74 -11.60 12.04
CA SER A 70 14.06 -12.06 11.58
C SER A 70 14.06 -12.50 10.11
N GLY A 71 12.89 -12.49 9.46
CA GLY A 71 12.69 -13.01 8.11
C GLY A 71 12.50 -14.53 8.04
N LYS A 72 12.42 -15.21 9.19
CA LYS A 72 12.21 -16.67 9.23
C LYS A 72 10.77 -16.99 8.86
N LEU A 73 10.60 -17.93 7.93
CA LEU A 73 9.28 -18.43 7.54
C LEU A 73 8.61 -19.18 8.71
N VAL A 74 7.46 -18.66 9.15
CA VAL A 74 6.66 -19.23 10.26
C VAL A 74 5.39 -19.94 9.77
N ALA A 75 4.86 -19.57 8.59
CA ALA A 75 3.77 -20.28 7.94
C ALA A 75 3.83 -20.09 6.41
N GLN A 76 3.26 -21.04 5.66
CA GLN A 76 3.21 -20.97 4.20
C GLN A 76 2.03 -21.75 3.61
N ALA A 77 1.66 -21.40 2.38
CA ALA A 77 0.79 -22.18 1.50
C ALA A 77 1.27 -22.01 0.05
N GLY A 78 1.22 -23.08 -0.75
CA GLY A 78 1.79 -23.05 -2.10
C GLY A 78 3.31 -22.90 -2.09
N ASP A 79 3.85 -22.11 -3.03
CA ASP A 79 5.28 -21.82 -3.14
C ASP A 79 5.61 -20.42 -2.58
N PRO A 80 6.29 -20.30 -1.42
CA PRO A 80 6.68 -19.02 -0.83
C PRO A 80 7.78 -18.29 -1.61
N ALA A 81 8.48 -18.95 -2.54
CA ALA A 81 9.51 -18.37 -3.38
C ALA A 81 8.96 -17.87 -4.74
N TYR A 82 7.65 -17.96 -4.95
CA TYR A 82 7.02 -17.53 -6.20
C TYR A 82 7.22 -16.03 -6.43
N THR A 83 7.79 -15.67 -7.58
CA THR A 83 8.09 -14.29 -7.94
C THR A 83 6.95 -13.67 -8.75
N THR A 84 6.49 -12.49 -8.33
CA THR A 84 5.45 -11.73 -9.04
C THR A 84 5.63 -10.24 -8.79
N PHE A 85 4.94 -9.41 -9.58
CA PHE A 85 4.92 -7.97 -9.36
C PHE A 85 4.24 -7.63 -8.03
N TRP A 86 4.83 -6.72 -7.27
CA TRP A 86 4.28 -6.28 -5.98
C TRP A 86 2.99 -5.48 -6.13
N ARG A 87 2.77 -4.88 -7.33
CA ARG A 87 1.64 -3.99 -7.61
C ARG A 87 1.54 -2.92 -6.50
N SER A 88 0.33 -2.55 -6.09
CA SER A 88 0.11 -1.55 -5.04
C SER A 88 0.63 -1.95 -3.66
N ALA A 89 1.06 -3.21 -3.42
CA ALA A 89 1.69 -3.59 -2.16
C ALA A 89 3.07 -2.95 -1.96
N ALA A 90 3.66 -2.36 -3.00
CA ALA A 90 4.94 -1.64 -2.91
C ALA A 90 4.86 -0.28 -2.20
N LYS A 91 3.66 0.31 -2.07
CA LYS A 91 3.49 1.70 -1.59
C LYS A 91 4.09 1.98 -0.20
N PRO A 92 3.98 1.09 0.82
CA PRO A 92 4.62 1.33 2.11
C PRO A 92 6.15 1.47 1.99
N PHE A 93 6.79 0.69 1.12
CA PHE A 93 8.23 0.81 0.86
C PHE A 93 8.58 2.12 0.17
N GLN A 94 7.71 2.60 -0.73
CA GLN A 94 7.85 3.91 -1.38
C GLN A 94 7.65 5.09 -0.40
N ALA A 95 6.99 4.86 0.72
CA ALA A 95 6.76 5.87 1.74
C ALA A 95 7.89 5.94 2.79
N VAL A 96 8.79 4.95 2.86
CA VAL A 96 9.91 4.93 3.81
C VAL A 96 10.80 6.18 3.69
N PRO A 97 11.20 6.65 2.49
CA PRO A 97 12.01 7.86 2.37
C PRO A 97 11.31 9.13 2.89
N LEU A 98 9.97 9.14 2.96
CA LEU A 98 9.25 10.29 3.55
C LEU A 98 9.60 10.48 5.03
N LEU A 99 9.98 9.40 5.71
CA LEU A 99 10.41 9.42 7.10
C LEU A 99 11.94 9.52 7.20
N GLU A 100 12.66 8.68 6.46
CA GLU A 100 14.14 8.61 6.58
C GLU A 100 14.84 9.89 6.13
N ASP A 101 14.31 10.58 5.12
CA ASP A 101 14.90 11.82 4.60
C ASP A 101 14.39 13.08 5.31
N GLY A 102 13.49 12.96 6.30
CA GLY A 102 12.93 14.11 7.02
C GLY A 102 11.84 14.88 6.25
N VAL A 103 11.22 14.27 5.24
CA VAL A 103 10.11 14.88 4.46
C VAL A 103 8.90 15.11 5.36
N ALA A 104 8.60 14.15 6.23
CA ALA A 104 7.48 14.22 7.14
C ALA A 104 7.60 15.40 8.11
N GLU A 105 8.78 15.61 8.67
CA GLU A 105 9.08 16.72 9.57
C GLU A 105 9.02 18.05 8.81
N ARG A 106 9.67 18.13 7.65
CA ARG A 106 9.74 19.38 6.85
C ARG A 106 8.35 19.91 6.47
N PHE A 107 7.45 19.03 6.05
CA PHE A 107 6.11 19.42 5.58
C PHE A 107 5.01 19.21 6.63
N GLY A 108 5.38 18.83 7.86
CA GLY A 108 4.42 18.57 8.93
C GLY A 108 3.42 17.46 8.57
N LEU A 109 3.90 16.35 8.01
CA LEU A 109 3.07 15.22 7.61
C LEU A 109 2.58 14.44 8.84
N THR A 110 1.29 14.14 8.83
CA THR A 110 0.61 13.42 9.90
C THR A 110 0.64 11.92 9.63
N ARG A 111 0.24 11.12 10.62
CA ARG A 111 -0.01 9.69 10.44
C ARG A 111 -1.08 9.40 9.37
N GLN A 112 -2.05 10.30 9.19
CA GLN A 112 -3.08 10.14 8.17
C GLN A 112 -2.48 10.32 6.77
N ASP A 113 -1.55 11.25 6.59
CA ASP A 113 -0.85 11.46 5.31
C ASP A 113 0.01 10.25 4.94
N LEU A 114 0.76 9.73 5.91
CA LEU A 114 1.58 8.53 5.72
C LEU A 114 0.71 7.30 5.42
N ALA A 115 -0.44 7.17 6.11
CA ALA A 115 -1.40 6.11 5.81
C ALA A 115 -1.93 6.24 4.38
N LEU A 116 -2.23 7.45 3.93
CA LEU A 116 -2.70 7.73 2.57
C LEU A 116 -1.63 7.45 1.50
N ALA A 117 -0.37 7.78 1.78
CA ALA A 117 0.77 7.45 0.92
C ALA A 117 0.98 5.93 0.79
N CYS A 118 0.71 5.18 1.85
CA CYS A 118 0.79 3.71 1.86
C CYS A 118 -0.43 3.02 1.23
N ALA A 119 -1.58 3.70 1.16
CA ALA A 119 -2.86 3.07 0.86
C ALA A 119 -3.22 3.00 -0.64
N SER A 120 -4.16 2.13 -0.95
CA SER A 120 -4.97 2.21 -2.18
C SER A 120 -6.37 2.69 -1.79
N HIS A 121 -6.51 4.00 -1.56
CA HIS A 121 -7.71 4.54 -0.96
C HIS A 121 -8.92 4.48 -1.92
N SER A 122 -10.13 4.42 -1.37
CA SER A 122 -11.39 4.26 -2.11
C SER A 122 -12.02 5.59 -2.49
N SER A 123 -11.20 6.65 -2.54
CA SER A 123 -11.64 8.01 -2.87
C SER A 123 -12.81 8.49 -2.02
N GLU A 124 -12.88 8.07 -0.75
CA GLU A 124 -13.88 8.61 0.18
C GLU A 124 -13.68 10.12 0.36
N PRO A 125 -14.73 10.93 0.59
CA PRO A 125 -14.61 12.38 0.66
C PRO A 125 -13.49 12.88 1.60
N ALA A 126 -13.34 12.26 2.77
CA ALA A 126 -12.28 12.59 3.72
C ALA A 126 -10.87 12.24 3.19
N GLN A 127 -10.73 11.14 2.45
CA GLN A 127 -9.46 10.76 1.82
C GLN A 127 -9.08 11.76 0.72
N VAL A 128 -10.05 12.15 -0.12
CA VAL A 128 -9.82 13.14 -1.19
C VAL A 128 -9.46 14.51 -0.61
N ALA A 129 -10.13 14.94 0.46
CA ALA A 129 -9.78 16.17 1.17
C ALA A 129 -8.34 16.12 1.70
N LEU A 130 -7.95 15.00 2.33
CA LEU A 130 -6.59 14.82 2.84
C LEU A 130 -5.52 14.86 1.74
N VAL A 131 -5.78 14.26 0.55
CA VAL A 131 -4.86 14.39 -0.59
C VAL A 131 -4.66 15.85 -0.98
N ARG A 132 -5.73 16.65 -1.02
CA ARG A 132 -5.67 18.07 -1.39
C ARG A 132 -4.90 18.89 -0.35
N GLU A 133 -5.16 18.67 0.93
CA GLU A 133 -4.44 19.34 2.02
C GLU A 133 -2.95 18.97 2.02
N PHE A 134 -2.62 17.71 1.74
CA PHE A 134 -1.24 17.26 1.59
C PHE A 134 -0.57 17.93 0.37
N LEU A 135 -1.22 17.97 -0.80
CA LEU A 135 -0.71 18.70 -1.97
C LEU A 135 -0.45 20.19 -1.68
N GLN A 136 -1.39 20.85 -1.00
CA GLN A 136 -1.24 22.26 -0.62
C GLN A 136 -0.02 22.49 0.29
N ARG A 137 0.19 21.64 1.31
CA ARG A 137 1.35 21.76 2.21
C ARG A 137 2.69 21.65 1.51
N ILE A 138 2.78 20.86 0.44
CA ILE A 138 4.01 20.69 -0.34
C ILE A 138 4.14 21.70 -1.49
N GLY A 139 3.18 22.61 -1.63
CA GLY A 139 3.15 23.61 -2.72
C GLY A 139 2.86 23.03 -4.09
N CYS A 140 2.07 21.94 -4.15
CA CYS A 140 1.62 21.30 -5.38
C CYS A 140 0.09 21.37 -5.52
N THR A 141 -0.40 20.98 -6.68
CA THR A 141 -1.82 20.97 -7.04
C THR A 141 -2.22 19.63 -7.64
N GLU A 142 -3.52 19.41 -7.88
CA GLU A 142 -3.99 18.19 -8.56
C GLU A 142 -3.40 18.00 -9.96
N ARG A 143 -2.93 19.09 -10.60
CA ARG A 143 -2.35 19.05 -11.96
C ARG A 143 -0.98 18.40 -12.00
N ASP A 144 -0.28 18.40 -10.86
CA ASP A 144 1.02 17.76 -10.70
C ASP A 144 0.87 16.24 -10.53
N LEU A 145 -0.34 15.72 -10.31
CA LEU A 145 -0.55 14.29 -10.19
C LEU A 145 -0.55 13.58 -11.56
N MET A 146 0.30 12.55 -11.70
CA MET A 146 0.42 11.74 -12.92
C MET A 146 -0.35 10.40 -12.85
N CYS A 147 -1.22 10.22 -11.86
CA CYS A 147 -1.95 8.97 -11.66
C CYS A 147 -3.28 8.88 -12.43
N GLY A 148 -3.74 9.98 -13.04
CA GLY A 148 -5.04 10.07 -13.72
C GLY A 148 -6.24 9.84 -12.78
N PRO A 149 -7.47 10.07 -13.23
CA PRO A 149 -8.66 9.71 -12.45
C PRO A 149 -8.89 8.19 -12.45
N HIS A 150 -9.54 7.68 -11.41
CA HIS A 150 -9.97 6.28 -11.32
C HIS A 150 -11.33 6.20 -10.63
N ARG A 151 -12.18 5.24 -11.02
CA ARG A 151 -13.44 4.96 -10.31
C ARG A 151 -13.14 4.59 -8.85
N PRO A 152 -13.88 5.09 -7.84
CA PRO A 152 -13.71 4.64 -6.47
C PRO A 152 -13.73 3.11 -6.35
N LEU A 153 -12.84 2.54 -5.52
CA LEU A 153 -12.80 1.08 -5.27
C LEU A 153 -14.03 0.61 -4.48
N SER A 154 -14.62 1.49 -3.68
CA SER A 154 -15.88 1.25 -2.98
C SER A 154 -17.06 1.48 -3.92
N ASP A 155 -17.89 0.47 -4.12
CA ASP A 155 -19.09 0.59 -4.97
C ASP A 155 -20.09 1.60 -4.43
N ALA A 156 -20.18 1.76 -3.11
CA ALA A 156 -21.04 2.77 -2.50
C ALA A 156 -20.58 4.20 -2.86
N VAL A 157 -19.27 4.46 -2.77
CA VAL A 157 -18.69 5.76 -3.13
C VAL A 157 -18.79 5.99 -4.64
N ALA A 158 -18.53 4.96 -5.44
CA ALA A 158 -18.64 5.06 -6.89
C ALA A 158 -20.07 5.40 -7.33
N LYS A 159 -21.08 4.73 -6.77
CA LYS A 159 -22.50 5.00 -7.07
C LYS A 159 -22.92 6.40 -6.64
N ASP A 160 -22.50 6.84 -5.46
CA ASP A 160 -22.76 8.20 -4.98
C ASP A 160 -22.18 9.25 -5.94
N TYR A 161 -20.92 9.08 -6.34
CA TYR A 161 -20.24 10.01 -7.25
C TYR A 161 -20.89 10.04 -8.63
N GLU A 162 -21.30 8.89 -9.16
CA GLU A 162 -22.05 8.79 -10.41
C GLU A 162 -23.41 9.49 -10.31
N THR A 163 -24.16 9.21 -9.24
CA THR A 163 -25.49 9.82 -9.01
C THR A 163 -25.41 11.34 -8.90
N ARG A 164 -24.35 11.87 -8.30
CA ARG A 164 -24.11 13.31 -8.16
C ARG A 164 -23.41 13.94 -9.38
N GLY A 165 -23.06 13.17 -10.41
CA GLY A 165 -22.35 13.66 -11.58
C GLY A 165 -20.95 14.23 -11.27
N VAL A 166 -20.26 13.67 -10.26
CA VAL A 166 -18.94 14.15 -9.86
C VAL A 166 -17.92 13.90 -10.97
N ARG A 167 -17.28 14.96 -11.46
CA ARG A 167 -16.15 14.85 -12.38
C ARG A 167 -14.90 14.37 -11.63
N LEU A 168 -14.49 13.13 -11.89
CA LEU A 168 -13.29 12.57 -11.29
C LEU A 168 -12.03 13.16 -11.92
N THR A 169 -11.14 13.68 -11.08
CA THR A 169 -9.79 14.16 -11.39
C THR A 169 -8.73 13.27 -10.74
N ALA A 170 -7.45 13.63 -10.85
CA ALA A 170 -6.34 12.80 -10.38
C ALA A 170 -6.35 12.53 -8.86
N VAL A 171 -6.91 13.41 -8.03
CA VAL A 171 -7.05 13.17 -6.57
C VAL A 171 -8.04 12.05 -6.23
N TYR A 172 -8.89 11.67 -7.17
CA TYR A 172 -9.79 10.53 -7.01
C TYR A 172 -9.14 9.21 -7.43
N SER A 173 -7.87 9.23 -7.84
CA SER A 173 -7.10 8.00 -8.04
C SER A 173 -6.83 7.31 -6.71
N ASN A 174 -6.98 5.99 -6.66
CA ASN A 174 -6.54 5.19 -5.51
C ASN A 174 -5.01 5.29 -5.24
N CYS A 175 -4.25 5.83 -6.19
CA CYS A 175 -2.81 6.04 -6.06
C CYS A 175 -2.45 7.48 -5.73
N SER A 176 -3.42 8.40 -5.65
CA SER A 176 -3.13 9.82 -5.51
C SER A 176 -2.32 10.12 -4.24
N GLY A 177 -2.64 9.49 -3.11
CA GLY A 177 -1.83 9.60 -1.88
C GLY A 177 -0.35 9.24 -2.05
N LYS A 178 -0.05 8.11 -2.70
CA LYS A 178 1.34 7.71 -3.01
C LYS A 178 2.02 8.71 -3.96
N HIS A 179 1.30 9.20 -4.96
CA HIS A 179 1.83 10.20 -5.88
C HIS A 179 2.11 11.54 -5.18
N THR A 180 1.25 11.97 -4.25
CA THR A 180 1.52 13.13 -3.40
C THR A 180 2.76 12.91 -2.53
N GLY A 181 2.97 11.69 -2.01
CA GLY A 181 4.22 11.32 -1.34
C GLY A 181 5.45 11.46 -2.25
N MET A 182 5.40 10.95 -3.48
CA MET A 182 6.50 11.11 -4.45
C MET A 182 6.78 12.59 -4.75
N LEU A 183 5.74 13.41 -4.92
CA LEU A 183 5.89 14.85 -5.10
C LEU A 183 6.51 15.51 -3.87
N ALA A 184 6.11 15.12 -2.66
CA ALA A 184 6.69 15.63 -1.41
C ALA A 184 8.19 15.32 -1.34
N LEU A 185 8.59 14.11 -1.72
CA LEU A 185 9.99 13.70 -1.77
C LEU A 185 10.78 14.50 -2.81
N ALA A 186 10.23 14.69 -4.02
CA ALA A 186 10.85 15.54 -5.04
C ALA A 186 11.03 16.99 -4.56
N LYS A 187 9.99 17.58 -3.96
CA LYS A 187 10.05 18.93 -3.37
C LYS A 187 11.03 19.02 -2.22
N HIS A 188 11.19 17.94 -1.44
CA HIS A 188 12.18 17.89 -0.37
C HIS A 188 13.60 18.00 -0.94
N HIS A 189 13.93 17.18 -1.93
CA HIS A 189 15.28 17.13 -2.50
C HIS A 189 15.56 18.21 -3.56
N GLY A 190 14.58 19.08 -3.87
CA GLY A 190 14.72 20.09 -4.90
C GLY A 190 14.73 19.51 -6.33
N TRP A 191 14.20 18.30 -6.51
CA TRP A 191 14.05 17.68 -7.82
C TRP A 191 12.87 18.26 -8.60
N PRO A 192 12.84 18.11 -9.93
CA PRO A 192 11.68 18.44 -10.74
C PRO A 192 10.43 17.72 -10.24
N THR A 193 9.27 18.37 -10.37
CA THR A 193 7.97 17.74 -10.11
C THR A 193 7.34 17.22 -11.39
N GLU A 194 7.88 17.59 -12.55
CA GLU A 194 7.45 17.10 -13.85
C GLU A 194 7.99 15.69 -14.09
N PHE A 195 7.15 14.84 -14.68
CA PHE A 195 7.56 13.50 -15.13
C PHE A 195 8.14 12.58 -14.03
N TYR A 196 7.88 12.87 -12.75
CA TYR A 196 8.36 12.07 -11.60
C TYR A 196 7.93 10.59 -11.64
N ALA A 197 6.92 10.24 -12.44
CA ALA A 197 6.52 8.86 -12.63
C ALA A 197 7.44 8.05 -13.57
N ARG A 198 8.31 8.71 -14.36
CA ARG A 198 9.23 8.06 -15.31
C ARG A 198 10.41 7.43 -14.61
N GLY A 199 10.88 6.28 -15.12
CA GLY A 199 11.90 5.43 -14.50
C GLY A 199 13.23 6.12 -14.22
N GLU A 200 13.58 7.13 -15.01
CA GLU A 200 14.83 7.88 -14.92
C GLU A 200 14.77 9.00 -13.87
N HIS A 201 13.58 9.32 -13.34
CA HIS A 201 13.43 10.38 -12.36
C HIS A 201 14.05 9.97 -11.01
N PRO A 202 14.78 10.84 -10.31
CA PRO A 202 15.44 10.51 -9.02
C PRO A 202 14.53 10.00 -7.90
N VAL A 203 13.21 10.13 -8.05
CA VAL A 203 12.22 9.68 -7.06
C VAL A 203 11.88 8.19 -7.18
N ARG A 204 12.31 7.52 -8.26
CA ARG A 204 11.89 6.17 -8.64
C ARG A 204 12.67 5.06 -7.98
#